data_AF-A0A3D0T3A8-F1
#
_entry.id   AF-A0A3D0T3A8-F1
#
_cell.length_a   1.000
_cell.length_b   1.000
_cell.length_c   1.000
_cell.angle_alpha   90.00
_cell.angle_beta   90.00
_cell.angle_gamma   90.00
#
_symmetry.space_group_name_H-M   'P 1'
#
loop_
_entity.id
_entity.type
_entity.pdbx_description
1 polymer ?
#
loop_
_entity_poly.entity_id
_entity_poly.type
_entity_poly.pdbx_seq_one_letter_code
_entity_poly.pdbx_strand_id
1 'polypeptide(L)' 'QAAQQAKRHVEGRVLKVDPKKSSYRVKMLKKSGRVVSLDVDKRSGKVKPSKRKDDN' A
#
# COMPACT_ATOMS: atom_id res chain seq x y z
N GLN A 1 11.80 -2.08 1.83
CA GLN A 1 11.43 -2.60 0.49
C GLN A 1 9.96 -2.32 0.10
N ALA A 2 8.96 -2.68 0.92
CA ALA A 2 7.54 -2.52 0.57
C ALA A 2 7.12 -1.07 0.19
N ALA A 3 7.62 -0.06 0.90
CA ALA A 3 7.35 1.35 0.59
C ALA A 3 7.86 1.76 -0.81
N GLN A 4 9.00 1.23 -1.26
CA GLN A 4 9.55 1.52 -2.58
C GLN A 4 8.74 0.84 -3.68
N GLN A 5 8.32 -0.41 -3.46
CA GLN A 5 7.44 -1.12 -4.39
C GLN A 5 6.08 -0.42 -4.53
N ALA A 6 5.51 0.05 -3.42
CA ALA A 6 4.28 0.83 -3.42
C ALA A 6 4.43 2.16 -4.18
N LYS A 7 5.52 2.91 -3.96
CA LYS A 7 5.82 4.16 -4.69
C LYS A 7 5.98 3.96 -6.19
N ARG A 8 6.56 2.84 -6.63
CA ARG A 8 6.67 2.49 -8.05
C ARG A 8 5.31 2.25 -8.72
N HIS A 9 4.31 1.85 -7.94
CA HIS A 9 2.99 1.50 -8.46
C HIS A 9 2.00 2.66 -8.40
N VAL A 10 2.17 3.58 -7.45
CA VAL A 10 1.31 4.75 -7.30
C VAL A 10 2.18 5.96 -6.98
N GLU A 11 2.10 6.97 -7.84
CA GLU A 11 2.73 8.26 -7.60
C GLU A 11 2.10 8.96 -6.39
N GLY A 12 2.89 9.18 -5.35
CA GLY A 12 2.40 9.78 -4.11
C GLY A 12 3.36 9.66 -2.94
N ARG A 13 2.88 10.08 -1.77
CA ARG A 13 3.62 10.01 -0.50
C ARG A 13 3.16 8.81 0.32
N VAL A 14 4.12 8.02 0.79
CA VAL A 14 3.84 6.96 1.77
C VAL A 14 3.52 7.61 3.10
N LEU A 15 2.36 7.26 3.68
CA LEU A 15 1.94 7.72 4.99
C LEU A 15 2.33 6.71 6.07
N LYS A 16 2.01 5.44 5.85
CA LYS A 16 2.21 4.37 6.83
C LYS A 16 2.50 3.04 6.16
N VAL A 17 3.34 2.23 6.80
CA VAL A 17 3.56 0.82 6.46
C VAL A 17 3.19 -0.01 7.67
N ASP A 18 2.09 -0.76 7.57
CA ASP A 18 1.62 -1.69 8.59
C ASP A 18 2.03 -3.12 8.19
N PRO A 19 2.93 -3.79 8.95
CA PRO A 19 3.25 -5.18 8.70
C PRO A 19 2.08 -6.08 9.10
N LYS A 20 1.66 -6.96 8.19
CA LYS A 20 0.71 -8.07 8.45
C LYS A 20 1.44 -9.41 8.43
N LYS A 21 0.75 -10.49 8.80
CA LYS A 21 1.32 -11.85 8.86
C LYS A 21 1.98 -12.25 7.53
N SER A 22 1.27 -12.09 6.41
CA SER A 22 1.75 -12.51 5.07
C SER A 22 2.00 -11.35 4.09
N SER A 23 1.72 -10.11 4.46
CA SER A 23 1.86 -8.93 3.60
C SER A 23 2.27 -7.68 4.38
N TYR A 24 2.62 -6.61 3.68
CA TYR A 24 2.73 -5.26 4.22
C TYR A 24 1.60 -4.42 3.64
N ARG A 25 0.81 -3.79 4.51
CA ARG A 25 -0.20 -2.83 4.08
C ARG A 25 0.41 -1.43 4.09
N VAL A 26 0.52 -0.83 2.91
CA VAL A 26 1.07 0.51 2.74
C VAL A 26 -0.08 1.48 2.50
N LYS A 27 -0.26 2.46 3.39
CA LYS A 27 -1.15 3.61 3.16
C LYS A 27 -0.38 4.69 2.43
N MET A 28 -0.95 5.21 1.35
CA MET A 28 -0.33 6.27 0.54
C MET A 28 -1.31 7.38 0.22
N LEU A 29 -0.80 8.61 0.19
CA LEU A 29 -1.48 9.80 -0.28
C LEU A 29 -1.14 10.00 -1.77
N LYS A 30 -2.13 9.91 -2.65
CA LYS A 30 -1.98 10.26 -4.07
C LYS A 30 -1.82 11.76 -4.23
N LYS A 31 -1.23 12.19 -5.36
CA LYS A 31 -1.18 13.62 -5.75
C LYS A 31 -2.56 14.27 -5.80
N SER A 32 -3.62 13.49 -6.07
CA SER A 32 -5.01 13.97 -6.05
C SER A 32 -5.57 14.24 -4.65
N GLY A 33 -4.80 14.01 -3.57
CA GLY A 33 -5.26 14.13 -2.19
C GLY A 33 -5.99 12.89 -1.66
N ARG A 34 -6.32 11.91 -2.52
CA ARG A 34 -6.98 10.66 -2.09
C ARG A 34 -5.98 9.73 -1.40
N VAL A 35 -6.37 9.22 -0.23
CA VAL A 35 -5.62 8.15 0.45
C VAL A 35 -6.01 6.79 -0.14
N VAL A 36 -5.02 5.99 -0.50
CA VAL A 36 -5.20 4.61 -0.94
C VAL A 36 -4.38 3.67 -0.07
N SER A 37 -4.83 2.43 0.00
CA SER A 37 -4.11 1.36 0.68
C SER A 37 -3.69 0.31 -0.35
N LEU A 38 -2.43 -0.13 -0.25
CA LEU A 38 -1.82 -1.15 -1.08
C LEU A 38 -1.36 -2.30 -0.18
N ASP A 39 -1.61 -3.55 -0.57
CA ASP A 39 -1.05 -4.71 0.11
C ASP A 39 0.12 -5.24 -0.72
N VAL A 40 1.28 -5.38 -0.09
CA VAL A 40 2.51 -5.89 -0.69
C VAL A 40 2.80 -7.27 -0.12
N ASP A 41 2.78 -8.30 -0.95
CA ASP A 41 3.04 -9.66 -0.50
C ASP A 41 4.49 -9.84 -0.01
N LYS A 42 4.67 -10.43 1.17
CA LYS A 42 6.00 -10.56 1.80
C LYS A 42 6.94 -11.52 1.06
N ARG A 43 6.38 -12.53 0.39
CA ARG A 43 7.15 -13.61 -0.24
C ARG A 43 7.53 -13.25 -1.67
N SER A 44 6.60 -12.66 -2.41
CA SER A 44 6.74 -12.34 -3.83
C SER A 44 7.03 -10.86 -4.11
N GLY A 45 6.79 -9.96 -3.16
CA GLY A 45 6.87 -8.51 -3.40
C GLY A 45 5.77 -7.97 -4.32
N LYS A 46 4.76 -8.79 -4.63
CA LYS A 46 3.66 -8.39 -5.52
C LYS A 46 2.80 -7.35 -4.81
N VAL A 47 2.64 -6.19 -5.45
CA VAL A 47 1.76 -5.12 -4.98
C VAL A 47 0.36 -5.39 -5.52
N LYS A 48 -0.64 -5.39 -4.63
CA LYS A 48 -2.06 -5.44 -4.99
C LYS A 48 -2.74 -4.22 -4.39
N PRO A 49 -3.63 -3.54 -5.13
CA PRO A 49 -4.51 -2.57 -4.50
C PRO A 49 -5.28 -3.29 -3.39
N SER A 50 -5.19 -2.79 -2.16
CA SER A 50 -5.94 -3.44 -1.09
C SER A 50 -7.41 -3.17 -1.37
N LYS A 51 -8.16 -4.20 -1.74
CA LYS A 51 -9.62 -4.15 -1.73
C LYS A 51 -10.02 -4.05 -0.26
N ARG A 52 -10.22 -2.83 0.25
CA ARG A 52 -11.04 -2.67 1.43
C ARG A 52 -12.45 -2.38 0.96
N LYS A 53 -13.37 -3.28 1.33
CA LYS A 53 -14.66 -2.89 1.89
C LYS A 53 -14.35 -1.75 2.86
N ASP A 54 -14.91 -0.58 2.60
CA ASP A 54 -15.06 0.47 3.60
C ASP A 54 -15.34 -0.18 4.96
N ASP A 55 -14.40 -0.05 5.89
CA ASP A 55 -14.71 -0.20 7.30
C ASP A 55 -15.48 1.09 7.66
N ASN A 56 -16.80 1.04 7.48
CA ASN A 56 -17.76 1.96 8.09
C ASN A 56 -18.18 1.36 9.43
#